data_AF-A0A0F9KY44-F1
#
_entry.id   AF-A0A0F9KY44-F1
#
_cell.length_a   1.000
_cell.length_b   1.000
_cell.length_c   1.000
_cell.angle_alpha   90.00
_cell.angle_beta   90.00
_cell.angle_gamma   90.00
#
_symmetry.space_group_name_H-M   'P 1'
#
loop_
_entity.id
_entity.type
_entity.pdbx_description
1 polymer ?
#
loop_
_entity_poly.entity_id
_entity_poly.type
_entity_poly.pdbx_seq_one_letter_code
_entity_poly.pdbx_strand_id
1 'polypeptide(L)'
;MASVLGTLVVANGVDKLQKLDLDAETISDLGTIAPASKYVTGFSERVVGANNGNSDEAAETLSWSGNRNLDEYDALEDISAGNKRLDTSPRAIVDPIMGVFGFSSVMIIPRERSIWLATQNPVASDPFNTFRAVPGVGTDLPGSIAIGKEKIIFVDARTRDVTIYSPGNPIQSIGGPIRDAILANITDPGALVSAYLESENEYFVAITESDTVKVWGVNLGTGAWWYDEVPSLTSLDSLTLFSAYTSFDDATGTFAAASGDFDGASVTPIVIPTLVYGYSNGVILKEDSSVQQDNSVDYTFELRSKEFKLVGDDVIITRIVVEYQATVSGDIVLQYTRDGGTTWKTGKTVTTSTGKVREIKLNKQIRTKRLMWRITATGGQFDILGYEVHMSAGGESEGE
;
A
#
# COMPACT_ATOMS: atom_id res chain seq x y z
N MET A 1 13.09 -7.60 2.41
CA MET A 1 13.40 -9.05 2.35
C MET A 1 13.16 -9.53 0.93
N ALA A 2 13.88 -10.55 0.47
CA ALA A 2 13.69 -11.15 -0.85
C ALA A 2 13.81 -12.68 -0.77
N SER A 3 12.98 -13.40 -1.52
CA SER A 3 13.16 -14.85 -1.72
C SER A 3 13.88 -15.10 -3.05
N VAL A 4 15.05 -15.74 -3.00
CA VAL A 4 15.89 -16.03 -4.17
C VAL A 4 16.26 -17.50 -4.16
N LEU A 5 15.81 -18.25 -5.16
CA LEU A 5 16.03 -19.70 -5.27
C LEU A 5 15.69 -20.48 -3.97
N GLY A 6 14.62 -20.06 -3.28
CA GLY A 6 14.17 -20.66 -2.01
C GLY A 6 14.92 -20.18 -0.76
N THR A 7 15.90 -19.27 -0.90
CA THR A 7 16.60 -18.65 0.25
C THR A 7 15.98 -17.28 0.56
N LEU A 8 15.63 -17.05 1.83
CA LEU A 8 15.18 -15.74 2.31
C LEU A 8 16.38 -14.88 2.66
N VAL A 9 16.48 -13.71 2.02
CA VAL A 9 17.56 -12.74 2.21
C VAL A 9 17.01 -11.43 2.78
N VAL A 10 17.67 -10.91 3.80
CA VAL A 10 17.28 -9.69 4.52
C VAL A 10 18.39 -8.65 4.47
N ALA A 11 17.99 -7.40 4.47
CA ALA A 11 18.85 -6.22 4.43
C ALA A 11 18.39 -5.24 5.52
N ASN A 12 19.34 -4.63 6.23
CA ASN A 12 19.07 -3.62 7.25
C ASN A 12 19.92 -2.34 7.09
N GLY A 13 20.81 -2.29 6.09
CA GLY A 13 21.69 -1.16 5.84
C GLY A 13 22.92 -1.04 6.73
N VAL A 14 23.08 -1.93 7.72
CA VAL A 14 24.16 -1.87 8.71
C VAL A 14 25.01 -3.13 8.64
N ASP A 15 24.37 -4.29 8.76
CA ASP A 15 25.00 -5.58 8.62
C ASP A 15 25.10 -5.98 7.14
N LYS A 16 25.95 -6.97 6.86
CA LYS A 16 25.97 -7.62 5.55
C LYS A 16 24.59 -8.23 5.27
N LEU A 17 24.27 -8.43 3.99
CA LEU A 17 23.08 -9.20 3.63
C LEU A 17 23.06 -10.52 4.41
N GLN A 18 21.92 -10.82 5.04
CA GLN A 18 21.74 -11.98 5.90
C GLN A 18 20.79 -12.97 5.25
N LYS A 19 21.01 -14.26 5.48
CA LYS A 19 20.06 -15.32 5.17
C LYS A 19 19.29 -15.70 6.43
N LEU A 20 17.99 -15.94 6.23
CA LEU A 20 17.09 -16.42 7.26
C LEU A 20 16.78 -17.90 6.99
N ASP A 21 17.10 -18.76 7.95
CA ASP A 21 16.77 -20.18 7.93
C ASP A 21 15.56 -20.39 8.86
N LEU A 22 14.41 -20.66 8.26
CA LEU A 22 13.15 -20.86 8.99
C LEU A 22 13.11 -22.19 9.74
N ASP A 23 13.78 -23.22 9.22
CA ASP A 23 13.79 -24.55 9.83
C ASP A 23 14.73 -24.60 11.03
N ALA A 24 15.88 -23.93 10.91
CA ALA A 24 16.85 -23.81 11.99
C ALA A 24 16.56 -22.65 12.95
N GLU A 25 15.58 -21.79 12.65
CA GLU A 25 15.27 -20.55 13.38
C GLU A 25 16.50 -19.64 13.58
N THR A 26 17.36 -19.54 12.55
CA THR A 26 18.62 -18.79 12.63
C THR A 26 18.73 -17.68 11.59
N ILE A 27 19.51 -16.66 11.94
CA ILE A 27 19.91 -15.58 11.06
C ILE A 27 21.43 -15.59 10.98
N SER A 28 21.97 -15.58 9.77
CA SER A 28 23.42 -15.57 9.55
C SER A 28 23.78 -14.74 8.32
N ASP A 29 25.03 -14.30 8.21
CA ASP A 29 25.51 -13.64 7.00
C ASP A 29 25.27 -14.54 5.78
N LEU A 30 24.81 -13.93 4.68
CA LEU A 30 24.60 -14.61 3.41
C LEU A 30 25.91 -15.20 2.88
N GLY A 31 26.99 -14.42 2.99
CA GLY A 31 28.34 -14.79 2.59
C GLY A 31 29.39 -13.91 3.26
N THR A 32 30.66 -14.34 3.21
CA THR A 32 31.76 -13.63 3.88
C THR A 32 32.05 -12.25 3.29
N ILE A 33 31.67 -12.04 2.02
CA ILE A 33 31.92 -10.81 1.24
C ILE A 33 30.64 -10.12 0.80
N ALA A 34 29.48 -10.57 1.28
CA ALA A 34 28.20 -9.94 0.95
C ALA A 34 28.20 -8.47 1.40
N PRO A 35 27.64 -7.54 0.59
CA PRO A 35 27.63 -6.12 0.92
C PRO A 35 26.67 -5.81 2.08
N ALA A 36 26.93 -4.70 2.78
CA ALA A 36 25.93 -4.10 3.66
C ALA A 36 25.01 -3.21 2.82
N SER A 37 23.79 -3.68 2.54
CA SER A 37 22.81 -3.01 1.68
C SER A 37 21.60 -2.57 2.48
N LYS A 38 20.99 -1.42 2.12
CA LYS A 38 19.71 -0.99 2.70
C LYS A 38 18.51 -1.71 2.09
N TYR A 39 18.59 -2.00 0.79
CA TYR A 39 17.51 -2.66 0.06
C TYR A 39 18.03 -3.92 -0.62
N VAL A 40 17.16 -4.91 -0.75
CA VAL A 40 17.47 -6.19 -1.40
C VAL A 40 16.30 -6.70 -2.21
N THR A 41 16.59 -7.27 -3.37
CA THR A 41 15.63 -8.01 -4.21
C THR A 41 16.29 -9.24 -4.82
N GLY A 42 15.48 -10.20 -5.26
CA GLY A 42 15.89 -11.20 -6.24
C GLY A 42 15.69 -10.66 -7.65
N PHE A 43 16.63 -10.88 -8.56
CA PHE A 43 16.42 -10.64 -9.99
C PHE A 43 17.36 -11.50 -10.83
N SER A 44 16.83 -12.18 -11.85
CA SER A 44 17.62 -13.04 -12.75
C SER A 44 18.50 -14.07 -12.00
N GLU A 45 17.92 -14.78 -11.02
CA GLU A 45 18.60 -15.81 -10.20
C GLU A 45 19.78 -15.30 -9.36
N ARG A 46 19.81 -14.00 -9.06
CA ARG A 46 20.82 -13.34 -8.22
C ARG A 46 20.17 -12.60 -7.07
N VAL A 47 20.94 -12.43 -6.00
CA VAL A 47 20.62 -11.47 -4.93
C VAL A 47 21.17 -10.12 -5.35
N VAL A 48 20.31 -9.11 -5.44
CA VAL A 48 20.68 -7.74 -5.77
C VAL A 48 20.51 -6.86 -4.53
N GLY A 49 21.62 -6.34 -4.02
CA GLY A 49 21.65 -5.34 -2.96
C GLY A 49 21.76 -3.92 -3.54
N ALA A 50 21.09 -2.96 -2.93
CA ALA A 50 21.15 -1.56 -3.32
C ALA A 50 21.39 -0.64 -2.13
N ASN A 51 22.02 0.51 -2.41
CA ASN A 51 22.43 1.50 -1.41
C ASN A 51 23.39 0.83 -0.39
N ASN A 52 24.61 0.56 -0.86
CA ASN A 52 25.53 -0.43 -0.29
C ASN A 52 26.53 0.19 0.70
N GLY A 53 26.01 0.86 1.72
CA GLY A 53 26.80 1.47 2.80
C GLY A 53 26.42 2.92 3.08
N ASN A 54 27.37 3.68 3.64
CA ASN A 54 27.12 4.99 4.24
C ASN A 54 27.77 6.18 3.50
N SER A 55 28.36 5.97 2.33
CA SER A 55 28.90 7.05 1.49
C SER A 55 27.93 7.46 0.38
N ASP A 56 28.11 8.66 -0.15
CA ASP A 56 27.33 9.15 -1.30
C ASP A 56 27.44 8.24 -2.53
N GLU A 57 28.60 7.61 -2.73
CA GLU A 57 28.81 6.66 -3.83
C GLU A 57 28.13 5.32 -3.54
N ALA A 58 28.19 4.85 -2.30
CA ALA A 58 27.53 3.64 -1.85
C ALA A 58 26.00 3.76 -1.99
N ALA A 59 25.46 4.94 -1.73
CA ALA A 59 24.02 5.21 -1.79
C ALA A 59 23.40 5.00 -3.19
N GLU A 60 24.24 4.86 -4.21
CA GLU A 60 23.85 4.77 -5.62
C GLU A 60 24.36 3.51 -6.31
N THR A 61 24.99 2.65 -5.51
CA THR A 61 25.57 1.42 -6.00
C THR A 61 24.53 0.30 -5.89
N LEU A 62 24.39 -0.43 -7.00
CA LEU A 62 23.83 -1.77 -7.01
C LEU A 62 24.98 -2.77 -6.92
N SER A 63 24.81 -3.83 -6.15
CA SER A 63 25.67 -5.01 -6.20
C SER A 63 24.83 -6.25 -6.40
N TRP A 64 25.39 -7.24 -7.06
CA TRP A 64 24.70 -8.50 -7.32
C TRP A 64 25.63 -9.67 -7.10
N SER A 65 25.03 -10.75 -6.62
CA SER A 65 25.73 -12.02 -6.43
C SER A 65 26.05 -12.69 -7.77
N GLY A 66 26.90 -13.71 -7.73
CA GLY A 66 27.08 -14.65 -8.83
C GLY A 66 25.77 -15.32 -9.24
N ASN A 67 25.71 -15.79 -10.49
CA ASN A 67 24.51 -16.43 -11.04
C ASN A 67 24.22 -17.74 -10.31
N ARG A 68 23.09 -17.83 -9.59
CA ARG A 68 22.76 -18.99 -8.73
C ARG A 68 23.82 -19.29 -7.65
N ASN A 69 24.73 -18.34 -7.40
CA ASN A 69 25.78 -18.40 -6.41
C ASN A 69 25.58 -17.20 -5.46
N LEU A 70 24.66 -17.37 -4.50
CA LEU A 70 24.02 -16.24 -3.81
C LEU A 70 24.93 -15.54 -2.80
N ASP A 71 25.99 -16.20 -2.35
CA ASP A 71 26.94 -15.72 -1.34
C ASP A 71 28.23 -15.13 -1.92
N GLU A 72 28.42 -15.27 -3.23
CA GLU A 72 29.61 -14.80 -3.96
C GLU A 72 29.35 -13.43 -4.61
N TYR A 73 30.21 -12.46 -4.31
CA TYR A 73 30.11 -11.06 -4.76
C TYR A 73 31.41 -10.54 -5.39
N ASP A 74 32.47 -11.36 -5.46
CA ASP A 74 33.75 -11.04 -6.08
C ASP A 74 33.76 -11.48 -7.54
N ALA A 75 33.92 -10.51 -8.44
CA ALA A 75 34.01 -10.75 -9.88
C ALA A 75 35.26 -11.56 -10.30
N LEU A 76 36.27 -11.66 -9.43
CA LEU A 76 37.47 -12.47 -9.65
C LEU A 76 37.22 -13.96 -9.43
N GLU A 77 36.33 -14.31 -8.50
CA GLU A 77 35.93 -15.69 -8.20
C GLU A 77 34.75 -16.12 -9.08
N ASP A 78 33.77 -15.23 -9.28
CA ASP A 78 32.64 -15.43 -10.21
C ASP A 78 32.46 -14.20 -11.10
N ILE A 79 32.81 -14.33 -12.38
CA ILE A 79 32.68 -13.25 -13.39
C ILE A 79 31.26 -12.68 -13.50
N SER A 80 30.25 -13.40 -13.03
CA SER A 80 28.85 -12.97 -13.07
C SER A 80 28.38 -12.20 -11.85
N ALA A 81 29.21 -12.10 -10.81
CA ALA A 81 29.07 -11.20 -9.68
C ALA A 81 29.60 -9.80 -10.01
N GLY A 82 29.17 -8.80 -9.26
CA GLY A 82 29.70 -7.45 -9.46
C GLY A 82 28.91 -6.34 -8.80
N ASN A 83 29.29 -5.12 -9.15
CA ASN A 83 28.61 -3.92 -8.72
C ASN A 83 28.66 -2.85 -9.81
N LYS A 84 27.69 -1.93 -9.76
CA LYS A 84 27.56 -0.82 -10.69
C LYS A 84 26.99 0.37 -9.95
N ARG A 85 27.68 1.50 -10.07
CA ARG A 85 27.15 2.78 -9.63
C ARG A 85 26.18 3.30 -10.69
N LEU A 86 24.98 3.69 -10.26
CA LEU A 86 24.03 4.40 -11.10
C LEU A 86 24.35 5.89 -11.06
N ASP A 87 25.38 6.32 -11.77
CA ASP A 87 25.71 7.74 -11.84
C ASP A 87 25.19 8.39 -13.14
N THR A 88 24.96 9.71 -13.07
CA THR A 88 24.94 10.55 -14.26
C THR A 88 25.92 11.67 -14.02
N SER A 89 27.19 11.37 -14.29
CA SER A 89 28.25 12.35 -14.27
C SER A 89 28.17 13.28 -15.49
N PRO A 90 28.51 14.58 -15.36
CA PRO A 90 28.81 15.30 -14.13
C PRO A 90 27.53 15.81 -13.44
N ARG A 91 27.51 15.87 -12.09
CA ARG A 91 26.37 16.39 -11.33
C ARG A 91 26.77 17.02 -10.00
N ALA A 92 25.92 17.94 -9.54
CA ALA A 92 26.09 18.68 -8.29
C ALA A 92 25.36 18.06 -7.08
N ILE A 93 24.48 17.07 -7.31
CA ILE A 93 23.62 16.51 -6.24
C ILE A 93 23.54 14.98 -6.37
N VAL A 94 23.65 14.31 -5.22
CA VAL A 94 23.49 12.86 -5.05
C VAL A 94 22.01 12.51 -5.19
N ASP A 95 21.71 11.37 -5.81
CA ASP A 95 20.33 10.87 -5.99
C ASP A 95 20.29 9.45 -5.39
N PRO A 96 20.13 9.28 -4.08
CA PRO A 96 20.23 7.98 -3.44
C PRO A 96 19.18 6.99 -3.99
N ILE A 97 19.54 5.70 -4.07
CA ILE A 97 18.57 4.63 -4.30
C ILE A 97 17.71 4.46 -3.05
N MET A 98 16.39 4.44 -3.24
CA MET A 98 15.37 4.40 -2.18
C MET A 98 14.58 3.08 -2.17
N GLY A 99 14.85 2.20 -3.12
CA GLY A 99 14.30 0.86 -3.19
C GLY A 99 14.85 0.10 -4.39
N VAL A 100 14.67 -1.21 -4.39
CA VAL A 100 15.01 -2.08 -5.52
C VAL A 100 14.00 -3.21 -5.59
N PHE A 101 13.35 -3.37 -6.75
CA PHE A 101 12.22 -4.27 -6.92
C PHE A 101 12.37 -5.07 -8.22
N GLY A 102 12.68 -6.35 -8.10
CA GLY A 102 12.81 -7.26 -9.23
C GLY A 102 11.46 -7.84 -9.64
N PHE A 103 11.06 -7.60 -10.89
CA PHE A 103 9.96 -8.31 -11.55
C PHE A 103 10.52 -9.37 -12.51
N SER A 104 9.66 -10.09 -13.22
CA SER A 104 10.07 -11.21 -14.07
C SER A 104 11.09 -10.83 -15.16
N SER A 105 10.95 -9.66 -15.78
CA SER A 105 11.77 -9.23 -16.92
C SER A 105 12.52 -7.91 -16.71
N VAL A 106 12.13 -7.15 -15.70
CA VAL A 106 12.64 -5.81 -15.42
C VAL A 106 12.76 -5.60 -13.91
N MET A 107 13.79 -4.88 -13.51
CA MET A 107 13.96 -4.41 -12.14
C MET A 107 13.67 -2.90 -12.10
N ILE A 108 12.81 -2.47 -11.19
CA ILE A 108 12.50 -1.06 -10.95
C ILE A 108 13.34 -0.57 -9.76
N ILE A 109 14.06 0.53 -9.97
CA ILE A 109 14.97 1.13 -8.99
C ILE A 109 14.52 2.57 -8.76
N PRO A 110 13.57 2.82 -7.83
CA PRO A 110 13.23 4.18 -7.43
C PRO A 110 14.39 4.81 -6.66
N ARG A 111 14.71 6.04 -7.03
CA ARG A 111 15.67 6.92 -6.35
C ARG A 111 14.92 8.13 -5.81
N GLU A 112 15.61 8.99 -5.07
CA GLU A 112 15.01 10.23 -4.55
C GLU A 112 14.37 11.10 -5.65
N ARG A 113 15.00 11.16 -6.83
CA ARG A 113 14.65 12.11 -7.90
C ARG A 113 14.44 11.50 -9.26
N SER A 114 14.64 10.20 -9.40
CA SER A 114 14.47 9.52 -10.67
C SER A 114 14.05 8.07 -10.47
N ILE A 115 13.39 7.50 -11.48
CA ILE A 115 13.14 6.05 -11.54
C ILE A 115 14.04 5.47 -12.62
N TRP A 116 14.81 4.47 -12.22
CA TRP A 116 15.67 3.71 -13.11
C TRP A 116 15.08 2.33 -13.33
N LEU A 117 15.37 1.77 -14.50
CA LEU A 117 15.05 0.40 -14.83
C LEU A 117 16.35 -0.37 -15.08
N ALA A 118 16.33 -1.66 -14.78
CA ALA A 118 17.34 -2.58 -15.26
C ALA A 118 16.69 -3.76 -15.98
N THR A 119 17.20 -4.10 -17.15
CA THR A 119 16.81 -5.30 -17.89
C THR A 119 17.97 -6.28 -17.97
N GLN A 120 17.68 -7.56 -18.20
CA GLN A 120 18.72 -8.56 -18.44
C GLN A 120 19.57 -8.18 -19.66
N ASN A 121 20.87 -8.41 -19.54
CA ASN A 121 21.87 -8.24 -20.59
C ASN A 121 22.63 -9.56 -20.75
N PRO A 122 22.84 -10.08 -21.98
CA PRO A 122 23.53 -11.36 -22.22
C PRO A 122 25.07 -11.26 -22.04
N VAL A 123 25.54 -10.51 -21.06
CA VAL A 123 26.96 -10.34 -20.74
C VAL A 123 27.15 -10.69 -19.28
N ALA A 124 27.88 -11.76 -18.98
CA ALA A 124 28.04 -12.25 -17.61
C ALA A 124 28.62 -11.17 -16.67
N SER A 125 29.64 -10.43 -17.11
CA SER A 125 30.31 -9.39 -16.31
C SER A 125 29.52 -8.09 -16.15
N ASP A 126 28.43 -7.90 -16.90
CA ASP A 126 27.49 -6.79 -16.72
C ASP A 126 26.08 -7.28 -17.08
N PRO A 127 25.47 -8.11 -16.21
CA PRO A 127 24.23 -8.83 -16.52
C PRO A 127 23.00 -7.90 -16.55
N PHE A 128 23.17 -6.63 -16.19
CA PHE A 128 22.09 -5.65 -16.08
C PHE A 128 22.34 -4.41 -16.93
N ASN A 129 21.50 -4.22 -17.93
CA ASN A 129 21.42 -2.96 -18.66
C ASN A 129 20.55 -1.98 -17.87
N THR A 130 21.18 -1.01 -17.20
CA THR A 130 20.52 -0.01 -16.36
C THR A 130 20.37 1.31 -17.10
N PHE A 131 19.18 1.91 -17.06
CA PHE A 131 18.93 3.21 -17.67
C PHE A 131 17.89 4.01 -16.88
N ARG A 132 17.97 5.35 -16.98
CA ARG A 132 16.99 6.26 -16.38
C ARG A 132 15.73 6.28 -17.23
N ALA A 133 14.64 5.72 -16.71
CA ALA A 133 13.36 5.70 -17.41
C ALA A 133 12.57 6.98 -17.16
N VAL A 134 12.59 7.49 -15.92
CA VAL A 134 11.84 8.68 -15.52
C VAL A 134 12.76 9.66 -14.80
N PRO A 135 13.12 10.79 -15.42
CA PRO A 135 13.78 11.88 -14.72
C PRO A 135 12.78 12.74 -13.92
N GLY A 136 13.19 13.25 -12.77
CA GLY A 136 12.46 14.26 -12.00
C GLY A 136 11.40 13.71 -11.05
N VAL A 137 10.96 12.46 -11.24
CA VAL A 137 10.03 11.76 -10.35
C VAL A 137 10.76 10.63 -9.64
N GLY A 138 10.61 10.58 -8.32
CA GLY A 138 11.24 9.64 -7.42
C GLY A 138 10.49 9.67 -6.09
N THR A 139 11.10 9.22 -5.00
CA THR A 139 10.51 9.35 -3.66
C THR A 139 11.60 9.52 -2.61
N ASP A 140 11.40 10.42 -1.67
CA ASP A 140 12.19 10.56 -0.44
C ASP A 140 11.59 9.78 0.75
N LEU A 141 10.50 9.03 0.52
CA LEU A 141 9.73 8.28 1.51
C LEU A 141 9.75 6.78 1.16
N PRO A 142 10.88 6.07 1.35
CA PRO A 142 11.04 4.69 0.90
C PRO A 142 10.03 3.71 1.52
N GLY A 143 9.60 3.94 2.77
CA GLY A 143 8.59 3.12 3.46
C GLY A 143 7.19 3.20 2.84
N SER A 144 6.93 4.21 2.01
CA SER A 144 5.68 4.36 1.27
C SER A 144 5.60 3.52 -0.01
N ILE A 145 6.69 2.89 -0.43
CA ILE A 145 6.72 2.14 -1.68
C ILE A 145 6.06 0.77 -1.48
N ALA A 146 4.90 0.58 -2.10
CA ALA A 146 4.26 -0.72 -2.21
C ALA A 146 4.48 -1.34 -3.60
N ILE A 147 4.63 -2.66 -3.62
CA ILE A 147 4.83 -3.47 -4.83
C ILE A 147 3.48 -4.01 -5.28
N GLY A 148 3.07 -3.70 -6.51
CA GLY A 148 1.95 -4.37 -7.18
C GLY A 148 2.43 -5.22 -8.35
N LYS A 149 1.50 -5.81 -9.09
CA LYS A 149 1.81 -6.58 -10.31
C LYS A 149 2.51 -5.69 -11.35
N GLU A 150 3.82 -5.88 -11.51
CA GLU A 150 4.69 -5.12 -12.43
C GLU A 150 4.60 -3.59 -12.26
N LYS A 151 4.32 -3.13 -11.04
CA LYS A 151 4.18 -1.72 -10.72
C LYS A 151 4.69 -1.41 -9.33
N ILE A 152 5.07 -0.16 -9.11
CA ILE A 152 5.29 0.40 -7.79
C ILE A 152 4.33 1.56 -7.57
N ILE A 153 3.91 1.73 -6.32
CA ILE A 153 3.04 2.82 -5.87
C ILE A 153 3.75 3.46 -4.69
N PHE A 154 3.89 4.78 -4.69
CA PHE A 154 4.64 5.48 -3.64
C PHE A 154 4.17 6.92 -3.45
N VAL A 155 4.51 7.47 -2.30
CA VAL A 155 4.32 8.89 -1.97
C VAL A 155 5.66 9.60 -2.14
N ASP A 156 5.65 10.81 -2.69
CA ASP A 156 6.83 11.67 -2.80
C ASP A 156 6.55 13.03 -2.16
N ALA A 157 7.33 13.41 -1.15
CA ALA A 157 7.13 14.69 -0.49
C ALA A 157 7.60 15.87 -1.35
N ARG A 158 8.51 15.63 -2.31
CA ARG A 158 9.08 16.69 -3.16
C ARG A 158 8.13 17.12 -4.26
N THR A 159 7.59 16.17 -5.03
CA THR A 159 6.52 16.44 -6.01
C THR A 159 5.15 16.60 -5.34
N ARG A 160 5.07 16.28 -4.05
CA ARG A 160 3.87 16.34 -3.21
C ARG A 160 2.73 15.53 -3.79
N ASP A 161 2.99 14.27 -4.18
CA ASP A 161 1.98 13.45 -4.83
C ASP A 161 2.10 11.97 -4.48
N VAL A 162 0.99 11.25 -4.73
CA VAL A 162 0.98 9.79 -4.71
C VAL A 162 0.99 9.31 -6.15
N THR A 163 1.97 8.47 -6.47
CA THR A 163 2.31 8.12 -7.86
C THR A 163 2.29 6.62 -8.06
N ILE A 164 1.71 6.18 -9.18
CA ILE A 164 1.85 4.83 -9.70
C ILE A 164 2.81 4.87 -10.90
N TYR A 165 3.75 3.93 -10.91
CA TYR A 165 4.63 3.71 -12.04
C TYR A 165 4.67 2.23 -12.44
N SER A 166 4.47 2.00 -13.74
CA SER A 166 4.67 0.71 -14.40
C SER A 166 5.59 0.90 -15.61
N PRO A 167 6.58 0.02 -15.83
CA PRO A 167 7.43 0.08 -17.01
C PRO A 167 6.60 0.10 -18.31
N GLY A 168 6.98 0.96 -19.25
CA GLY A 168 6.28 1.13 -20.53
C GLY A 168 4.99 1.97 -20.47
N ASN A 169 4.53 2.37 -19.28
CA ASN A 169 3.35 3.22 -19.11
C ASN A 169 3.75 4.62 -18.62
N PRO A 170 2.94 5.65 -18.94
CA PRO A 170 3.12 6.97 -18.37
C PRO A 170 2.88 6.93 -16.85
N ILE A 171 3.53 7.85 -16.15
CA ILE A 171 3.34 8.05 -14.71
C ILE A 171 1.90 8.47 -14.45
N GLN A 172 1.28 7.88 -13.42
CA GLN A 172 -0.08 8.21 -13.02
C GLN A 172 -0.06 8.85 -11.63
N SER A 173 -0.58 10.07 -11.55
CA SER A 173 -0.82 10.78 -10.28
C SER A 173 -2.20 10.40 -9.74
N ILE A 174 -2.25 9.95 -8.49
CA ILE A 174 -3.48 9.50 -7.82
C ILE A 174 -3.74 10.22 -6.49
N GLY A 175 -2.84 11.08 -6.02
CA GLY A 175 -2.93 11.69 -4.68
C GLY A 175 -4.02 12.74 -4.51
N GLY A 176 -4.45 13.41 -5.59
CA GLY A 176 -5.55 14.40 -5.55
C GLY A 176 -5.41 15.43 -4.41
N PRO A 177 -6.50 15.88 -3.77
CA PRO A 177 -6.42 16.74 -2.59
C PRO A 177 -5.89 16.04 -1.32
N ILE A 178 -5.93 14.70 -1.24
CA ILE A 178 -5.59 13.98 -0.02
C ILE A 178 -4.08 13.95 0.24
N ARG A 179 -3.26 14.08 -0.81
CA ARG A 179 -1.80 14.13 -0.70
C ARG A 179 -1.31 15.18 0.30
N ASP A 180 -1.96 16.34 0.37
CA ASP A 180 -1.60 17.39 1.32
C ASP A 180 -1.92 16.96 2.77
N ALA A 181 -3.00 16.19 2.96
CA ALA A 181 -3.34 15.62 4.26
C ALA A 181 -2.35 14.52 4.66
N ILE A 182 -1.99 13.60 3.75
CA ILE A 182 -1.00 12.55 4.02
C ILE A 182 0.33 13.19 4.41
N LEU A 183 0.86 14.08 3.56
CA LEU A 183 2.17 14.71 3.76
C LEU A 183 2.22 15.59 5.02
N ALA A 184 1.10 16.22 5.42
CA ALA A 184 1.06 17.01 6.65
C ALA A 184 1.17 16.16 7.93
N ASN A 185 0.95 14.84 7.85
CA ASN A 185 1.09 13.93 8.98
C ASN A 185 2.45 13.22 9.01
N ILE A 186 3.31 13.41 8.01
CA ILE A 186 4.66 12.81 7.98
C ILE A 186 5.64 13.76 8.66
N THR A 187 6.26 13.35 9.77
CA THR A 187 7.33 14.12 10.40
C THR A 187 8.69 13.42 10.35
N ASP A 188 8.69 12.09 10.27
CA ASP A 188 9.82 11.20 10.08
C ASP A 188 9.64 10.33 8.81
N PRO A 189 10.42 10.56 7.74
CA PRO A 189 10.44 9.73 6.54
C PRO A 189 10.66 8.23 6.77
N GLY A 190 11.28 7.85 7.90
CA GLY A 190 11.56 6.47 8.27
C GLY A 190 10.38 5.72 8.88
N ALA A 191 9.36 6.44 9.36
CA ALA A 191 8.22 5.88 10.08
C ALA A 191 6.99 5.67 9.17
N LEU A 192 7.24 5.27 7.92
CA LEU A 192 6.19 4.92 6.97
C LEU A 192 6.22 3.43 6.67
N VAL A 193 5.02 2.86 6.56
CA VAL A 193 4.81 1.50 6.06
C VAL A 193 3.71 1.53 5.01
N SER A 194 3.77 0.62 4.06
CA SER A 194 2.78 0.54 2.99
C SER A 194 2.58 -0.89 2.55
N ALA A 195 1.40 -1.15 1.98
CA ALA A 195 1.03 -2.42 1.42
C ALA A 195 0.16 -2.21 0.18
N TYR A 196 0.12 -3.21 -0.69
CA TYR A 196 -0.78 -3.24 -1.83
C TYR A 196 -1.53 -4.58 -1.83
N LEU A 197 -2.86 -4.51 -1.76
CA LEU A 197 -3.74 -5.66 -1.79
C LEU A 197 -4.25 -5.85 -3.22
N GLU A 198 -3.72 -6.86 -3.92
CA GLU A 198 -4.03 -7.08 -5.34
C GLU A 198 -5.48 -7.48 -5.59
N SER A 199 -6.10 -8.25 -4.68
CA SER A 199 -7.48 -8.73 -4.83
C SER A 199 -8.51 -7.60 -4.90
N GLU A 200 -8.29 -6.54 -4.11
CA GLU A 200 -9.18 -5.38 -4.04
C GLU A 200 -8.65 -4.18 -4.85
N ASN A 201 -7.44 -4.31 -5.41
CA ASN A 201 -6.72 -3.26 -6.12
C ASN A 201 -6.54 -2.01 -5.25
N GLU A 202 -6.16 -2.22 -3.99
CA GLU A 202 -6.04 -1.16 -2.98
C GLU A 202 -4.59 -0.95 -2.55
N TYR A 203 -4.20 0.33 -2.43
CA TYR A 203 -2.92 0.75 -1.88
C TYR A 203 -3.13 1.37 -0.50
N PHE A 204 -2.30 0.98 0.44
CA PHE A 204 -2.33 1.42 1.82
C PHE A 204 -1.01 2.09 2.18
N VAL A 205 -1.08 3.21 2.89
CA VAL A 205 0.07 3.86 3.50
C VAL A 205 -0.27 4.26 4.92
N ALA A 206 0.62 3.97 5.86
CA ALA A 206 0.46 4.29 7.26
C ALA A 206 1.70 4.98 7.82
N ILE A 207 1.48 5.89 8.77
CA ILE A 207 2.53 6.66 9.44
C ILE A 207 2.58 6.21 10.90
N THR A 208 3.61 5.44 11.26
CA THR A 208 3.71 4.71 12.53
C THR A 208 4.34 5.53 13.67
N GLU A 209 4.37 6.85 13.55
CA GLU A 209 4.99 7.78 14.51
C GLU A 209 4.17 7.99 15.80
N SER A 210 2.90 7.63 15.78
CA SER A 210 1.92 7.96 16.83
C SER A 210 1.29 6.69 17.39
N ASP A 211 0.91 6.71 18.68
CA ASP A 211 0.15 5.63 19.32
C ASP A 211 -1.19 5.38 18.62
N THR A 212 -1.76 6.39 17.95
CA THR A 212 -2.85 6.22 17.00
C THR A 212 -2.31 6.46 15.61
N VAL A 213 -2.16 5.38 14.85
CA VAL A 213 -1.61 5.38 13.50
C VAL A 213 -2.72 5.62 12.49
N LYS A 214 -2.52 6.60 11.63
CA LYS A 214 -3.44 6.84 10.51
C LYS A 214 -3.03 5.97 9.33
N VAL A 215 -4.00 5.24 8.80
CA VAL A 215 -3.86 4.40 7.62
C VAL A 215 -4.69 5.03 6.51
N TRP A 216 -4.08 5.42 5.41
CA TRP A 216 -4.79 5.88 4.21
C TRP A 216 -4.84 4.76 3.19
N GLY A 217 -6.05 4.47 2.71
CA GLY A 217 -6.29 3.51 1.65
C GLY A 217 -6.81 4.20 0.39
N VAL A 218 -6.43 3.69 -0.77
CA VAL A 218 -7.02 4.08 -2.06
C VAL A 218 -7.34 2.86 -2.88
N ASN A 219 -8.60 2.79 -3.31
CA ASN A 219 -9.00 1.81 -4.31
C ASN A 219 -8.68 2.34 -5.70
N LEU A 220 -7.75 1.70 -6.41
CA LEU A 220 -7.29 2.17 -7.72
C LEU A 220 -8.32 1.94 -8.83
N GLY A 221 -9.31 1.06 -8.61
CA GLY A 221 -10.42 0.85 -9.55
C GLY A 221 -11.41 2.01 -9.53
N THR A 222 -11.71 2.55 -8.34
CA THR A 222 -12.69 3.64 -8.16
C THR A 222 -12.03 5.02 -8.03
N GLY A 223 -10.74 5.07 -7.68
CA GLY A 223 -10.01 6.29 -7.31
C GLY A 223 -10.45 6.88 -5.97
N ALA A 224 -11.23 6.14 -5.17
CA ALA A 224 -11.73 6.60 -3.88
C ALA A 224 -10.67 6.41 -2.79
N TRP A 225 -10.42 7.49 -2.05
CA TRP A 225 -9.56 7.49 -0.87
C TRP A 225 -10.41 7.35 0.39
N TRP A 226 -9.88 6.61 1.35
CA TRP A 226 -10.42 6.47 2.70
C TRP A 226 -9.28 6.55 3.71
N TYR A 227 -9.63 6.72 4.98
CA TYR A 227 -8.65 6.69 6.06
C TYR A 227 -9.24 5.93 7.25
N ASP A 228 -8.36 5.35 8.04
CA ASP A 228 -8.67 4.66 9.29
C ASP A 228 -7.62 5.00 10.36
N GLU A 229 -7.96 4.73 11.62
CA GLU A 229 -7.13 5.00 12.79
C GLU A 229 -6.91 3.71 13.58
N VAL A 230 -5.69 3.17 13.53
CA VAL A 230 -5.31 1.91 14.16
C VAL A 230 -4.36 2.18 15.32
N PRO A 231 -4.63 1.70 16.55
CA PRO A 231 -3.75 1.92 17.68
C PRO A 231 -2.45 1.11 17.57
N SER A 232 -1.29 1.72 17.81
CA SER A 232 0.01 1.06 17.99
C SER A 232 0.44 0.15 16.83
N LEU A 233 0.01 0.47 15.61
CA LEU A 233 0.41 -0.23 14.39
C LEU A 233 1.90 -0.03 14.11
N THR A 234 2.60 -1.10 13.77
CA THR A 234 4.04 -1.06 13.46
C THR A 234 4.37 -1.49 12.03
N SER A 235 3.55 -2.34 11.43
CA SER A 235 3.74 -2.80 10.05
C SER A 235 2.43 -3.10 9.36
N LEU A 236 2.43 -2.96 8.04
CA LEU A 236 1.37 -3.40 7.15
C LEU A 236 1.95 -4.35 6.11
N ASP A 237 1.21 -5.41 5.80
CA ASP A 237 1.57 -6.29 4.69
C ASP A 237 0.32 -6.94 4.08
N SER A 238 0.44 -7.42 2.84
CA SER A 238 -0.59 -8.24 2.18
C SER A 238 -0.12 -9.69 2.18
N LEU A 239 -0.70 -10.51 3.04
CA LEU A 239 -0.37 -11.93 3.13
C LEU A 239 -1.39 -12.78 2.39
N THR A 240 -0.90 -13.88 1.83
CA THR A 240 -1.74 -14.89 1.23
C THR A 240 -2.09 -15.94 2.27
N LEU A 241 -3.33 -15.89 2.78
CA LEU A 241 -3.83 -16.87 3.75
C LEU A 241 -4.54 -18.02 3.04
N PHE A 242 -4.59 -19.17 3.71
CA PHE A 242 -5.37 -20.32 3.25
C PHE A 242 -6.66 -20.42 4.07
N SER A 243 -7.76 -20.76 3.41
CA SER A 243 -8.97 -21.19 4.12
C SER A 243 -8.64 -22.38 5.01
N ALA A 244 -9.29 -22.49 6.18
CA ALA A 244 -9.13 -23.65 7.03
C ALA A 244 -9.33 -24.95 6.23
N TYR A 245 -8.29 -25.78 6.18
CA TYR A 245 -8.30 -27.09 5.55
C TYR A 245 -7.62 -28.06 6.49
N THR A 246 -8.04 -29.32 6.45
CA THR A 246 -7.34 -30.40 7.14
C THR A 246 -6.47 -31.09 6.11
N SER A 247 -5.15 -30.96 6.24
CA SER A 247 -4.24 -31.76 5.43
C SER A 247 -4.27 -33.23 5.90
N PHE A 248 -3.91 -34.17 5.02
CA PHE A 248 -3.74 -35.57 5.44
C PHE A 248 -2.66 -35.73 6.51
N ASP A 249 -1.66 -34.85 6.52
CA ASP A 249 -0.56 -34.88 7.50
C ASP A 249 -1.01 -34.40 8.89
N ASP A 250 -2.04 -33.56 8.96
CA ASP A 250 -2.66 -33.08 10.21
C ASP A 250 -3.78 -34.01 10.72
N ALA A 251 -4.12 -35.07 9.99
CA ALA A 251 -5.16 -36.01 10.36
C ALA A 251 -4.70 -36.89 11.53
N THR A 252 -5.13 -36.57 12.76
CA THR A 252 -4.88 -37.39 13.95
C THR A 252 -5.96 -38.47 14.12
N GLY A 253 -5.56 -39.73 14.34
CA GLY A 253 -6.50 -40.82 14.67
C GLY A 253 -6.19 -42.14 13.95
N THR A 254 -7.11 -43.11 14.04
CA THR A 254 -7.03 -44.34 13.25
C THR A 254 -7.91 -44.23 12.01
N PHE A 255 -7.52 -44.88 10.91
CA PHE A 255 -8.34 -44.94 9.69
C PHE A 255 -9.77 -45.43 9.93
N ALA A 256 -9.98 -46.28 10.94
CA ALA A 256 -11.30 -46.79 11.32
C ALA A 256 -12.20 -45.76 12.03
N ALA A 257 -11.63 -44.67 12.55
CA ALA A 257 -12.34 -43.57 13.20
C ALA A 257 -12.57 -42.36 12.27
N ALA A 258 -11.96 -42.36 11.08
CA ALA A 258 -12.18 -41.32 10.08
C ALA A 258 -13.58 -41.49 9.47
N SER A 259 -14.45 -40.49 9.65
CA SER A 259 -15.77 -40.42 9.02
C SER A 259 -15.81 -39.25 8.02
N GLY A 260 -16.21 -39.51 6.78
CA GLY A 260 -16.31 -38.52 5.71
C GLY A 260 -16.01 -39.14 4.34
N ASP A 261 -16.37 -38.44 3.26
CA ASP A 261 -16.00 -38.84 1.91
C ASP A 261 -14.57 -38.39 1.61
N PHE A 262 -13.79 -39.21 0.89
CA PHE A 262 -12.41 -38.88 0.49
C PHE A 262 -12.31 -37.54 -0.26
N ASP A 263 -13.33 -37.20 -1.03
CA ASP A 263 -13.42 -35.93 -1.77
C ASP A 263 -13.61 -34.72 -0.82
N GLY A 264 -14.19 -34.93 0.37
CA GLY A 264 -14.35 -33.89 1.41
C GLY A 264 -13.11 -33.67 2.27
N ALA A 265 -12.15 -34.60 2.25
CA ALA A 265 -10.85 -34.48 2.94
C ALA A 265 -9.74 -33.93 2.03
N SER A 266 -9.97 -33.88 0.72
CA SER A 266 -9.04 -33.34 -0.28
C SER A 266 -9.54 -32.00 -0.82
N VAL A 267 -9.86 -31.06 0.07
CA VAL A 267 -10.25 -29.71 -0.35
C VAL A 267 -8.98 -28.92 -0.66
N THR A 268 -8.79 -28.54 -1.92
CA THR A 268 -7.77 -27.55 -2.26
C THR A 268 -8.08 -26.27 -1.48
N PRO A 269 -7.17 -25.80 -0.59
CA PRO A 269 -7.46 -24.62 0.21
C PRO A 269 -7.68 -23.41 -0.71
N ILE A 270 -8.71 -22.63 -0.39
CA ILE A 270 -8.96 -21.37 -1.06
C ILE A 270 -7.88 -20.40 -0.57
N VAL A 271 -7.20 -19.81 -1.54
CA VAL A 271 -6.14 -18.83 -1.33
C VAL A 271 -6.79 -17.44 -1.23
N ILE A 272 -6.58 -16.74 -0.12
CA ILE A 272 -7.21 -15.46 0.20
C ILE A 272 -6.13 -14.42 0.51
N PRO A 273 -5.81 -13.52 -0.45
CA PRO A 273 -5.01 -12.33 -0.15
C PRO A 273 -5.71 -11.50 0.91
N THR A 274 -5.00 -11.21 2.00
CA THR A 274 -5.54 -10.56 3.19
C THR A 274 -4.56 -9.48 3.64
N LEU A 275 -5.05 -8.27 3.84
CA LEU A 275 -4.28 -7.23 4.50
C LEU A 275 -4.12 -7.59 5.99
N VAL A 276 -2.90 -7.51 6.49
CA VAL A 276 -2.58 -7.77 7.90
C VAL A 276 -1.92 -6.57 8.55
N TYR A 277 -2.20 -6.42 9.83
CA TYR A 277 -1.72 -5.36 10.71
C TYR A 277 -0.79 -5.97 11.75
N GLY A 278 0.47 -5.55 11.76
CA GLY A 278 1.48 -6.05 12.70
C GLY A 278 1.75 -5.06 13.83
N TYR A 279 1.84 -5.59 15.05
CA TYR A 279 2.00 -4.83 16.28
C TYR A 279 3.34 -5.15 16.95
N SER A 280 3.85 -4.21 17.75
CA SER A 280 5.15 -4.33 18.43
C SER A 280 5.25 -5.50 19.41
N ASN A 281 4.12 -6.02 19.86
CA ASN A 281 4.02 -7.20 20.73
C ASN A 281 4.08 -8.53 19.97
N GLY A 282 4.29 -8.51 18.65
CA GLY A 282 4.34 -9.71 17.80
C GLY A 282 2.97 -10.25 17.39
N VAL A 283 1.88 -9.57 17.76
CA VAL A 283 0.54 -9.93 17.30
C VAL A 283 0.35 -9.46 15.86
N ILE A 284 -0.27 -10.32 15.05
CA ILE A 284 -0.71 -10.01 13.69
C ILE A 284 -2.23 -10.12 13.67
N LEU A 285 -2.90 -9.03 13.33
CA LEU A 285 -4.36 -8.97 13.20
C LEU A 285 -4.76 -8.79 11.74
N LYS A 286 -6.00 -9.14 11.45
CA LYS A 286 -6.68 -8.83 10.18
C LYS A 286 -8.03 -8.23 10.51
N GLU A 287 -8.53 -7.39 9.61
CA GLU A 287 -9.91 -6.93 9.70
C GLU A 287 -10.86 -8.12 9.57
N ASP A 288 -11.85 -8.16 10.46
CA ASP A 288 -12.96 -9.12 10.41
C ASP A 288 -14.25 -8.36 10.16
N SER A 289 -14.68 -8.36 8.91
CA SER A 289 -15.90 -7.70 8.44
C SER A 289 -17.19 -8.32 9.01
N SER A 290 -17.12 -9.38 9.81
CA SER A 290 -18.27 -9.96 10.52
C SER A 290 -18.45 -9.39 11.94
N VAL A 291 -17.44 -8.71 12.48
CA VAL A 291 -17.44 -8.20 13.85
C VAL A 291 -17.87 -6.74 13.87
N GLN A 292 -18.75 -6.39 14.82
CA GLN A 292 -19.36 -5.04 14.92
C GLN A 292 -18.73 -4.16 16.00
N GLN A 293 -17.79 -4.72 16.75
CA GLN A 293 -17.19 -4.09 17.91
C GLN A 293 -15.68 -4.26 17.86
N ASP A 294 -14.96 -3.17 18.03
CA ASP A 294 -13.54 -3.22 18.36
C ASP A 294 -13.40 -3.07 19.88
N ASN A 295 -12.78 -4.05 20.54
CA ASN A 295 -12.59 -4.07 21.99
C ASN A 295 -13.88 -3.78 22.81
N SER A 296 -15.01 -4.36 22.39
CA SER A 296 -16.34 -4.14 23.00
C SER A 296 -16.93 -2.73 22.85
N VAL A 297 -16.38 -1.92 21.93
CA VAL A 297 -16.92 -0.61 21.54
C VAL A 297 -17.44 -0.70 20.12
N ASP A 298 -18.68 -0.25 19.90
CA ASP A 298 -19.25 -0.18 18.56
C ASP A 298 -18.44 0.79 17.69
N TYR A 299 -17.97 0.35 16.52
CA TYR A 299 -17.25 1.24 15.62
C TYR A 299 -18.19 2.32 15.07
N THR A 300 -17.59 3.47 14.74
CA THR A 300 -18.27 4.55 14.04
C THR A 300 -17.76 4.60 12.61
N PHE A 301 -18.66 4.44 11.64
CA PHE A 301 -18.31 4.60 10.25
C PHE A 301 -18.55 6.04 9.82
N GLU A 302 -17.60 6.66 9.12
CA GLU A 302 -17.78 7.94 8.44
C GLU A 302 -17.29 7.86 6.99
N LEU A 303 -18.19 8.04 6.02
CA LEU A 303 -17.82 8.31 4.64
C LEU A 303 -18.03 9.79 4.33
N ARG A 304 -16.98 10.46 3.82
CA ARG A 304 -17.02 11.88 3.47
C ARG A 304 -16.78 12.10 1.99
N SER A 305 -17.53 13.02 1.39
CA SER A 305 -17.30 13.45 0.01
C SER A 305 -16.12 14.40 -0.10
N LYS A 306 -15.57 14.50 -1.32
CA LYS A 306 -14.70 15.65 -1.68
C LYS A 306 -15.45 16.98 -1.54
N GLU A 307 -14.70 18.08 -1.56
CA GLU A 307 -15.25 19.43 -1.66
C GLU A 307 -15.80 19.67 -3.06
N PHE A 308 -17.08 20.03 -3.14
CA PHE A 308 -17.70 20.55 -4.33
C PHE A 308 -17.71 22.08 -4.26
N LYS A 309 -17.03 22.73 -5.21
CA LYS A 309 -16.96 24.19 -5.34
C LYS A 309 -16.93 24.60 -6.81
N LEU A 310 -17.50 25.76 -7.10
CA LEU A 310 -17.32 26.47 -8.37
C LEU A 310 -16.46 27.71 -8.11
N VAL A 311 -15.67 28.10 -9.11
CA VAL A 311 -14.84 29.30 -9.01
C VAL A 311 -15.71 30.50 -9.38
N GLY A 312 -15.87 31.46 -8.47
CA GLY A 312 -16.65 32.69 -8.70
C GLY A 312 -18.14 32.56 -8.38
N ASP A 313 -18.74 31.38 -8.53
CA ASP A 313 -20.18 31.17 -8.35
C ASP A 313 -20.53 30.31 -7.13
N ASP A 314 -21.79 30.42 -6.69
CA ASP A 314 -22.35 29.46 -5.74
C ASP A 314 -22.75 28.17 -6.44
N VAL A 315 -22.54 27.06 -5.73
CA VAL A 315 -23.10 25.76 -6.09
C VAL A 315 -24.50 25.67 -5.51
N ILE A 316 -25.49 25.35 -6.35
CA ILE A 316 -26.82 24.94 -5.90
C ILE A 316 -26.91 23.43 -6.01
N ILE A 317 -27.11 22.78 -4.87
CA ILE A 317 -27.39 21.34 -4.84
C ILE A 317 -28.88 21.17 -4.68
N THR A 318 -29.47 20.30 -5.50
CA THR A 318 -30.91 20.00 -5.46
C THR A 318 -31.15 18.63 -4.83
N ARG A 319 -30.22 17.70 -5.01
CA ARG A 319 -30.38 16.31 -4.58
C ARG A 319 -29.06 15.62 -4.29
N ILE A 320 -29.01 14.88 -3.19
CA ILE A 320 -27.98 13.89 -2.89
C ILE A 320 -28.68 12.53 -2.73
N VAL A 321 -28.23 11.54 -3.47
CA VAL A 321 -28.67 10.14 -3.38
C VAL A 321 -27.47 9.29 -3.03
N VAL A 322 -27.65 8.40 -2.06
CA VAL A 322 -26.63 7.42 -1.74
C VAL A 322 -27.31 6.06 -1.63
N GLU A 323 -26.82 5.12 -2.42
CA GLU A 323 -27.25 3.74 -2.43
C GLU A 323 -26.41 2.95 -1.43
N TYR A 324 -27.06 2.25 -0.52
CA TYR A 324 -26.41 1.48 0.53
C TYR A 324 -27.07 0.13 0.72
N GLN A 325 -26.29 -0.84 1.19
CA GLN A 325 -26.79 -2.10 1.70
C GLN A 325 -26.32 -2.24 3.14
N ALA A 326 -27.27 -2.32 4.08
CA ALA A 326 -26.91 -2.49 5.48
C ALA A 326 -26.68 -3.98 5.78
N THR A 327 -25.54 -4.27 6.38
CA THR A 327 -25.19 -5.61 6.91
C THR A 327 -25.74 -5.77 8.32
N VAL A 328 -25.97 -4.65 9.01
CA VAL A 328 -26.44 -4.57 10.41
C VAL A 328 -27.59 -3.57 10.54
N SER A 329 -28.53 -3.82 11.46
CA SER A 329 -29.55 -2.84 11.84
C SER A 329 -28.96 -1.76 12.75
N GLY A 330 -29.13 -0.50 12.38
CA GLY A 330 -28.66 0.68 13.11
C GLY A 330 -29.23 1.95 12.49
N ASP A 331 -28.63 3.10 12.75
CA ASP A 331 -29.02 4.38 12.13
C ASP A 331 -27.90 4.92 11.26
N ILE A 332 -28.25 5.28 10.01
CA ILE A 332 -27.39 6.02 9.09
C ILE A 332 -27.85 7.48 9.05
N VAL A 333 -26.91 8.40 9.22
CA VAL A 333 -27.15 9.85 9.17
C VAL A 333 -26.42 10.46 7.99
N LEU A 334 -27.17 10.99 7.02
CA LEU A 334 -26.63 11.83 5.95
C LEU A 334 -26.57 13.28 6.43
N GLN A 335 -25.37 13.83 6.46
CA GLN A 335 -25.08 15.20 6.87
C GLN A 335 -24.42 15.99 5.73
N TYR A 336 -24.55 17.31 5.76
CA TYR A 336 -23.89 18.21 4.81
C TYR A 336 -23.30 19.41 5.53
N THR A 337 -22.24 19.96 4.98
CA THR A 337 -21.56 21.18 5.45
C THR A 337 -21.62 22.25 4.36
N ARG A 338 -21.59 23.52 4.78
CA ARG A 338 -21.46 24.69 3.91
C ARG A 338 -20.17 25.48 4.15
N ASP A 339 -19.34 25.02 5.09
CA ASP A 339 -18.20 25.74 5.64
C ASP A 339 -16.93 24.87 5.65
N GLY A 340 -16.80 24.02 4.63
CA GLY A 340 -15.62 23.18 4.42
C GLY A 340 -15.40 22.10 5.48
N GLY A 341 -16.47 21.65 6.16
CA GLY A 341 -16.40 20.58 7.15
C GLY A 341 -16.29 21.05 8.60
N THR A 342 -16.39 22.36 8.86
CA THR A 342 -16.34 22.92 10.23
C THR A 342 -17.62 22.61 10.99
N THR A 343 -18.79 22.78 10.35
CA THR A 343 -20.08 22.43 10.92
C THR A 343 -20.88 21.51 9.99
N TRP A 344 -21.52 20.51 10.60
CA TRP A 344 -22.30 19.50 9.90
C TRP A 344 -23.77 19.61 10.27
N LYS A 345 -24.63 19.79 9.27
CA LYS A 345 -26.08 19.82 9.43
C LYS A 345 -26.65 18.48 9.02
N THR A 346 -27.46 17.88 9.89
CA THR A 346 -28.20 16.67 9.55
C THR A 346 -29.19 16.96 8.42
N GLY A 347 -29.03 16.24 7.32
CA GLY A 347 -29.95 16.27 6.19
C GLY A 347 -31.06 15.23 6.36
N LYS A 348 -30.68 13.98 6.69
CA LYS A 348 -31.62 12.89 6.87
C LYS A 348 -31.03 11.80 7.78
N THR A 349 -31.87 11.22 8.63
CA THR A 349 -31.56 10.01 9.39
C THR A 349 -32.45 8.88 8.88
N VAL A 350 -31.87 7.69 8.70
CA VAL A 350 -32.59 6.50 8.27
C VAL A 350 -32.17 5.33 9.13
N THR A 351 -33.15 4.69 9.77
CA THR A 351 -32.95 3.40 10.43
C THR A 351 -32.83 2.30 9.38
N THR A 352 -31.73 1.56 9.43
CA THR A 352 -31.39 0.53 8.48
C THR A 352 -32.14 -0.77 8.76
N SER A 353 -32.37 -1.53 7.70
CA SER A 353 -32.79 -2.93 7.80
C SER A 353 -31.86 -3.76 6.94
N THR A 354 -31.46 -4.92 7.43
CA THR A 354 -30.49 -5.78 6.75
C THR A 354 -31.05 -6.42 5.47
N GLY A 355 -30.13 -6.84 4.59
CA GLY A 355 -30.42 -7.76 3.48
C GLY A 355 -31.12 -7.16 2.25
N LYS A 356 -31.24 -5.83 2.15
CA LYS A 356 -31.76 -5.16 0.94
C LYS A 356 -30.97 -3.90 0.62
N VAL A 357 -30.74 -3.67 -0.67
CA VAL A 357 -30.26 -2.39 -1.19
C VAL A 357 -31.34 -1.33 -0.96
N ARG A 358 -30.92 -0.18 -0.45
CA ARG A 358 -31.78 0.97 -0.13
C ARG A 358 -31.09 2.26 -0.53
N GLU A 359 -31.87 3.33 -0.61
CA GLU A 359 -31.38 4.67 -0.95
C GLU A 359 -31.68 5.66 0.17
N ILE A 360 -30.67 6.43 0.60
CA ILE A 360 -30.86 7.64 1.38
C ILE A 360 -30.86 8.85 0.44
N LYS A 361 -31.96 9.62 0.47
CA LYS A 361 -32.19 10.76 -0.42
C LYS A 361 -32.36 12.03 0.40
N LEU A 362 -31.54 13.02 0.12
CA LEU A 362 -31.73 14.41 0.55
C LEU A 362 -32.16 15.24 -0.66
N ASN A 363 -33.43 15.61 -0.71
CA ASN A 363 -33.95 16.56 -1.70
C ASN A 363 -34.08 17.92 -1.02
N LYS A 364 -33.04 18.74 -1.14
CA LYS A 364 -33.01 20.07 -0.54
C LYS A 364 -32.18 21.00 -1.39
N GLN A 365 -32.73 22.16 -1.72
CA GLN A 365 -31.97 23.19 -2.38
C GLN A 365 -30.99 23.83 -1.39
N ILE A 366 -29.70 23.66 -1.64
CA ILE A 366 -28.62 24.21 -0.81
C ILE A 366 -27.74 25.06 -1.71
N ARG A 367 -27.75 26.38 -1.48
CA ARG A 367 -26.84 27.33 -2.11
C ARG A 367 -25.63 27.55 -1.20
N THR A 368 -24.42 27.34 -1.72
CA THR A 368 -23.16 27.53 -0.98
C THR A 368 -21.97 27.61 -1.94
N LYS A 369 -20.91 28.32 -1.55
CA LYS A 369 -19.63 28.35 -2.29
C LYS A 369 -18.87 27.01 -2.22
N ARG A 370 -19.05 26.30 -1.11
CA ARG A 370 -18.36 25.05 -0.79
C ARG A 370 -19.35 24.09 -0.16
N LEU A 371 -19.41 22.86 -0.67
CA LEU A 371 -20.20 21.81 -0.06
C LEU A 371 -19.38 20.53 0.08
N MET A 372 -19.57 19.86 1.21
CA MET A 372 -19.27 18.44 1.36
C MET A 372 -20.48 17.78 1.99
N TRP A 373 -20.64 16.49 1.74
CA TRP A 373 -21.57 15.64 2.46
C TRP A 373 -20.80 14.53 3.17
N ARG A 374 -21.38 14.00 4.24
CA ARG A 374 -20.88 12.80 4.89
C ARG A 374 -22.02 11.91 5.33
N ILE A 375 -21.72 10.63 5.44
CA ILE A 375 -22.61 9.63 6.01
C ILE A 375 -21.92 9.08 7.23
N THR A 376 -22.62 9.10 8.36
CA THR A 376 -22.14 8.51 9.60
C THR A 376 -23.08 7.40 10.07
N ALA A 377 -22.55 6.32 10.62
CA ALA A 377 -23.34 5.41 11.45
C ALA A 377 -22.62 5.09 12.75
N THR A 378 -23.41 4.98 13.81
CA THR A 378 -23.01 4.49 15.12
C THR A 378 -23.70 3.16 15.33
N GLY A 379 -22.93 2.06 15.42
CA GLY A 379 -23.47 0.72 15.66
C GLY A 379 -24.07 0.03 14.43
N GLY A 380 -23.41 0.12 13.27
CA GLY A 380 -23.83 -0.66 12.11
C GLY A 380 -22.88 -0.60 10.91
N GLN A 381 -22.72 -1.73 10.23
CA GLN A 381 -22.03 -1.85 8.94
C GLN A 381 -22.98 -1.58 7.80
N PHE A 382 -22.51 -0.83 6.80
CA PHE A 382 -23.21 -0.69 5.54
C PHE A 382 -22.22 -0.51 4.40
N ASP A 383 -22.50 -1.18 3.31
CA ASP A 383 -21.75 -1.04 2.07
C ASP A 383 -22.38 0.08 1.26
N ILE A 384 -21.54 1.01 0.80
CA ILE A 384 -21.96 2.06 -0.12
C ILE A 384 -21.78 1.54 -1.54
N LEU A 385 -22.89 1.38 -2.25
CA LEU A 385 -22.90 0.84 -3.60
C LEU A 385 -22.69 1.95 -4.65
N GLY A 386 -23.12 3.17 -4.32
CA GLY A 386 -22.98 4.31 -5.21
C GLY A 386 -23.54 5.57 -4.60
N TYR A 387 -23.19 6.71 -5.20
CA TYR A 387 -23.80 7.99 -4.86
C TYR A 387 -23.95 8.87 -6.09
N GLU A 388 -24.95 9.74 -6.03
CA GLU A 388 -25.27 10.71 -7.06
C GLU A 388 -25.51 12.08 -6.40
N VAL A 389 -24.84 13.11 -6.92
CA VAL A 389 -25.03 14.49 -6.45
C VAL A 389 -25.48 15.35 -7.63
N HIS A 390 -26.68 15.91 -7.52
CA HIS A 390 -27.24 16.81 -8.53
C HIS A 390 -26.90 18.25 -8.15
N MET A 391 -26.16 18.91 -9.03
CA MET A 391 -25.67 20.27 -8.83
C MET A 391 -25.96 21.13 -10.06
N SER A 392 -26.28 22.39 -9.82
CA SER A 392 -26.39 23.43 -10.84
C SER A 392 -25.59 24.66 -10.41
N ALA A 393 -25.13 25.44 -11.39
CA ALA A 393 -24.57 26.76 -11.14
C ALA A 393 -25.71 27.68 -10.69
N GLY A 394 -25.60 28.24 -9.48
CA GLY A 394 -26.43 29.34 -9.04
C GLY A 394 -25.57 30.58 -9.08
N GLY A 395 -25.70 31.42 -10.11
CA GLY A 395 -24.86 32.61 -10.28
C GLY A 395 -24.72 33.47 -9.02
N GLU A 396 -23.72 34.36 -9.01
CA GLU A 396 -23.31 35.21 -7.88
C GLU A 396 -24.48 35.63 -6.96
N SER A 397 -24.42 35.24 -5.67
CA SER A 397 -25.26 35.87 -4.67
C SER A 397 -24.60 37.17 -4.23
N GLU A 398 -25.18 38.32 -4.59
CA GLU A 398 -24.97 39.54 -3.83
C GLU A 398 -25.52 39.29 -2.41
N GLY A 399 -24.67 39.48 -1.40
CA GLY A 399 -24.91 39.01 -0.04
C GLY A 399 -26.19 39.54 0.60
N GLU A 400 -26.80 38.69 1.43
CA GLU A 400 -27.61 39.15 2.58
C GLU A 400 -26.78 39.06 3.87
#